data_AF-A0A967KH94-F1
#
_entry.id   AF-A0A967KH94-F1
#
_cell.length_a   1.000
_cell.length_b   1.000
_cell.length_c   1.000
_cell.angle_alpha   90.00
_cell.angle_beta   90.00
_cell.angle_gamma   90.00
#
_symmetry.space_group_name_H-M   'P 1'
#
loop_
_entity.id
_entity.type
_entity.pdbx_description
1 polymer ?
#
loop_
_entity_poly.entity_id
_entity_poly.type
_entity_poly.pdbx_seq_one_letter_code
_entity_poly.pdbx_strand_id
1 'polypeptide(L)'
;TGGILGGGITTNFEGQAKEVVFNLPVSIPDSRLDWFKQEFMDKDGHPVYRAGVVVVKDFRPINETGEAVFENVYAAGTTLAHAEVIRERSMEGV
;
A
#
# COMPACT_ATOMS: atom_id res chain seq x y z
N THR A 1 -1.59 -5.80 10.91
CA THR A 1 -1.56 -6.92 9.94
C THR A 1 -2.47 -6.60 8.78
N GLY A 2 -1.96 -6.56 7.53
CA GLY A 2 -2.78 -6.27 6.34
C GLY A 2 -2.04 -5.65 5.15
N GLY A 3 -0.89 -5.00 5.36
CA GLY A 3 -0.09 -4.46 4.26
C GLY A 3 0.59 -5.52 3.40
N ILE A 4 1.43 -5.10 2.46
CA ILE A 4 2.17 -5.97 1.54
C ILE A 4 3.07 -6.99 2.25
N LEU A 5 3.65 -6.63 3.40
CA LEU A 5 4.45 -7.52 4.24
C LEU A 5 3.60 -8.46 5.11
N GLY A 6 2.34 -8.09 5.35
CA GLY A 6 1.41 -8.83 6.20
C GLY A 6 0.44 -9.73 5.43
N GLY A 7 0.57 -9.81 4.10
CA GLY A 7 -0.23 -10.68 3.23
C GLY A 7 -1.64 -10.21 2.90
N GLY A 8 -2.07 -9.02 3.36
CA GLY A 8 -3.37 -8.45 2.94
C GLY A 8 -3.31 -7.74 1.58
N ILE A 9 -2.10 -7.47 1.09
CA ILE A 9 -1.83 -7.07 -0.30
C ILE A 9 -0.89 -8.12 -0.91
N THR A 10 -1.30 -8.68 -2.04
CA THR A 10 -0.50 -9.63 -2.82
C THR A 10 -0.02 -9.00 -4.13
N THR A 11 1.07 -9.52 -4.68
CA THR A 11 1.67 -9.04 -5.92
C THR A 11 2.01 -10.20 -6.86
N ASN A 12 1.99 -9.97 -8.17
CA ASN A 12 2.43 -10.94 -9.17
C ASN A 12 3.70 -10.49 -9.92
N PHE A 13 4.19 -11.36 -10.80
CA PHE A 13 5.38 -11.11 -11.62
C PHE A 13 5.14 -10.06 -12.71
N GLU A 14 3.88 -9.80 -13.06
CA GLU A 14 3.46 -8.80 -14.06
C GLU A 14 3.46 -7.37 -13.50
N GLY A 15 3.73 -7.19 -12.20
CA GLY A 15 3.75 -5.87 -11.57
C GLY A 15 2.39 -5.39 -11.07
N GLN A 16 1.42 -6.29 -10.93
CA GLN A 16 0.12 -5.97 -10.35
C GLN A 16 0.13 -6.20 -8.85
N ALA A 17 -0.56 -5.33 -8.10
CA ALA A 17 -0.85 -5.48 -6.68
C ALA A 17 -2.37 -5.55 -6.45
N LYS A 18 -2.79 -6.36 -5.48
CA LYS A 18 -4.21 -6.58 -5.18
C LYS A 18 -4.43 -6.72 -3.68
N GLU A 19 -5.41 -5.99 -3.16
CA GLU A 19 -5.94 -6.23 -1.81
C GLU A 19 -6.81 -7.49 -1.82
N VAL A 20 -6.59 -8.38 -0.84
CA VAL A 20 -7.03 -9.79 -0.92
C VAL A 20 -8.51 -10.00 -0.60
N VAL A 21 -9.13 -9.15 0.21
CA VAL A 21 -10.48 -9.38 0.76
C VAL A 21 -11.57 -8.70 -0.06
N PHE A 22 -11.41 -7.40 -0.30
CA PHE A 22 -12.40 -6.53 -0.95
C PHE A 22 -12.01 -6.17 -2.39
N ASN A 23 -10.83 -6.58 -2.86
CA ASN A 23 -10.31 -6.22 -4.17
C ASN A 23 -10.20 -4.70 -4.34
N LEU A 24 -9.77 -4.01 -3.28
CA LEU A 24 -9.57 -2.56 -3.30
C LEU A 24 -8.38 -2.19 -4.19
N PRO A 25 -8.44 -1.02 -4.87
CA PRO A 25 -7.29 -0.48 -5.59
C PRO A 25 -6.10 -0.27 -4.67
N VAL A 26 -4.93 -0.72 -5.12
CA VAL A 26 -3.66 -0.57 -4.40
C VAL A 26 -2.79 0.42 -5.16
N SER A 27 -2.40 1.51 -4.50
CA SER A 27 -1.36 2.38 -4.99
C SER A 27 -0.01 1.68 -4.87
N ILE A 28 0.67 1.52 -6.00
CA ILE A 28 2.01 0.95 -6.14
C ILE A 28 2.61 1.51 -7.44
N PRO A 29 3.94 1.59 -7.62
CA PRO A 29 4.48 1.97 -8.93
C PRO A 29 4.02 1.01 -10.03
N ASP A 30 3.60 1.56 -11.17
CA ASP A 30 3.02 0.82 -12.30
C ASP A 30 3.98 -0.23 -12.87
N SER A 31 5.27 0.12 -12.92
CA SER A 31 6.32 -0.78 -13.37
C SER A 31 6.95 -1.51 -12.19
N ARG A 32 7.01 -2.84 -12.29
CA ARG A 32 7.75 -3.68 -11.34
C ARG A 32 9.23 -3.28 -11.22
N LEU A 33 9.82 -2.72 -12.27
CA LEU A 33 11.22 -2.25 -12.24
C LEU A 33 11.41 -1.08 -11.28
N ASP A 34 10.35 -0.33 -10.98
CA ASP A 34 10.39 0.84 -10.10
C ASP A 34 10.10 0.49 -8.62
N TRP A 35 9.82 -0.78 -8.33
CA TRP A 35 9.49 -1.23 -6.97
C TRP A 35 10.68 -1.17 -6.02
N PHE A 36 11.87 -1.44 -6.55
CA PHE A 36 13.10 -1.49 -5.79
C PHE A 36 14.14 -0.55 -6.40
N LYS A 37 14.82 0.19 -5.55
CA LYS A 37 16.04 0.91 -5.90
C LYS A 37 17.21 -0.05 -6.13
N GLN A 38 18.21 0.45 -6.85
CA GLN A 38 19.42 -0.31 -7.18
C GLN A 38 20.24 -0.64 -5.92
N GLU A 39 20.30 0.28 -4.97
CA GLU A 39 20.96 0.05 -3.69
C GLU A 39 20.03 -0.70 -2.74
N PHE A 40 20.55 -1.76 -2.11
CA PHE A 40 19.80 -2.56 -1.15
C PHE A 40 19.40 -1.77 0.12
N MET A 41 20.20 -0.78 0.49
CA MET A 41 19.93 0.14 1.61
C MET A 41 19.78 1.58 1.11
N ASP A 42 19.09 1.77 -0.01
CA ASP A 42 18.86 3.10 -0.56
C ASP A 42 18.26 4.02 0.52
N LYS A 43 18.85 5.21 0.66
CA LYS A 43 18.46 6.22 1.66
C LYS A 43 16.99 6.64 1.56
N ASP A 44 16.41 6.54 0.36
CA ASP A 44 15.03 6.94 0.07
C ASP A 44 14.03 5.79 0.28
N GLY A 45 14.52 4.58 0.57
CA GLY A 45 13.72 3.36 0.71
C GLY A 45 13.26 2.78 -0.64
N HIS A 46 12.70 1.57 -0.58
CA HIS A 46 12.13 0.93 -1.76
C HIS A 46 10.64 1.31 -1.91
N PRO A 47 10.22 1.87 -3.06
CA PRO A 47 8.84 2.32 -3.29
C PRO A 47 7.75 1.28 -3.01
N VAL A 48 8.05 -0.01 -3.19
CA VAL A 48 7.12 -1.11 -2.88
C VAL A 48 6.61 -1.10 -1.43
N TYR A 49 7.39 -0.57 -0.49
CA TYR A 49 7.00 -0.51 0.92
C TYR A 49 6.03 0.62 1.25
N ARG A 50 5.79 1.55 0.31
CA ARG A 50 4.73 2.56 0.38
C ARG A 50 3.43 2.07 -0.26
N ALA A 51 3.41 0.85 -0.78
CA ALA A 51 2.23 0.31 -1.44
C ALA A 51 1.10 0.09 -0.45
N GLY A 52 -0.12 0.48 -0.83
CA GLY A 52 -1.27 0.39 0.05
C GLY A 52 -2.55 0.92 -0.58
N VAL A 53 -3.62 0.90 0.21
CA VAL A 53 -4.92 1.44 -0.15
C VAL A 53 -4.93 2.93 0.11
N VAL A 54 -5.33 3.71 -0.89
CA VAL A 54 -5.54 5.15 -0.75
C VAL A 54 -6.90 5.38 -0.08
N VAL A 55 -6.94 6.33 0.84
CA VAL A 55 -8.16 6.65 1.60
C VAL A 55 -8.42 8.15 1.60
N VAL A 56 -9.69 8.52 1.78
CA VAL A 56 -10.10 9.88 2.13
C VAL A 56 -9.83 10.16 3.62
N LYS A 57 -10.08 11.41 4.06
CA LYS A 57 -9.79 11.90 5.43
C LYS A 57 -10.46 11.08 6.55
N ASP A 58 -11.56 10.40 6.26
CA ASP A 58 -12.28 9.55 7.22
C ASP A 58 -11.91 8.07 7.11
N PHE A 59 -10.80 7.75 6.44
CA PHE A 59 -10.24 6.40 6.29
C PHE A 59 -11.03 5.45 5.40
N ARG A 60 -11.98 5.95 4.60
CA ARG A 60 -12.66 5.12 3.60
C ARG A 60 -11.80 4.93 2.35
N PRO A 61 -11.64 3.70 1.83
CA PRO A 61 -10.93 3.42 0.58
C PRO A 61 -11.54 4.15 -0.61
N ILE A 62 -10.69 4.64 -1.52
CA ILE A 62 -11.13 5.29 -2.75
C ILE A 62 -10.77 4.51 -4.01
N ASN A 63 -11.57 4.72 -5.06
CA ASN A 63 -11.28 4.26 -6.41
C ASN A 63 -10.33 5.23 -7.15
N GLU A 64 -10.05 4.92 -8.42
CA GLU A 64 -9.22 5.75 -9.30
C GLU A 64 -9.82 7.15 -9.58
N THR A 65 -11.13 7.34 -9.42
CA THR A 65 -11.81 8.64 -9.57
C THR A 65 -11.80 9.46 -8.27
N GLY A 66 -11.31 8.88 -7.17
CA GLY A 66 -11.25 9.51 -5.85
C GLY A 66 -12.52 9.39 -5.01
N GLU A 67 -13.48 8.57 -5.43
CA GLU A 67 -14.74 8.33 -4.73
C GLU A 67 -14.61 7.12 -3.78
N ALA A 68 -15.31 7.18 -2.64
CA ALA A 68 -15.31 6.07 -1.69
C ALA A 68 -15.93 4.82 -2.32
N VAL A 69 -15.22 3.69 -2.26
CA VAL A 69 -15.68 2.42 -2.86
C VAL A 69 -16.88 1.85 -2.08
N PHE A 70 -16.87 2.02 -0.76
CA PHE A 70 -17.92 1.55 0.14
C PHE A 70 -18.20 2.60 1.22
N GLU A 71 -19.44 2.67 1.70
CA GLU A 71 -19.83 3.62 2.76
C GLU A 71 -19.43 3.15 4.16
N ASN A 72 -19.30 1.83 4.36
CA ASN A 72 -19.14 1.18 5.66
C ASN A 72 -17.81 0.44 5.83
N VAL A 73 -16.86 0.62 4.91
CA VAL A 73 -15.52 0.00 4.97
C VAL A 73 -14.48 1.07 5.25
N TYR A 74 -13.59 0.77 6.21
CA TYR A 74 -12.50 1.65 6.63
C TYR A 74 -11.18 0.88 6.54
N ALA A 75 -10.12 1.53 6.08
CA ALA A 75 -8.77 0.97 6.05
C ALA A 75 -7.87 1.70 7.04
N ALA A 76 -6.98 0.95 7.71
CA ALA A 76 -6.10 1.50 8.73
C ALA A 76 -4.78 0.72 8.85
N GLY A 77 -3.81 1.33 9.56
CA GLY A 77 -2.51 0.73 9.83
C GLY A 77 -1.71 0.45 8.56
N THR A 78 -0.98 -0.67 8.55
CA THR A 78 -0.05 -1.04 7.46
C THR A 78 -0.67 -1.24 6.08
N THR A 79 -2.01 -1.26 5.99
CA THR A 79 -2.72 -1.38 4.70
C THR A 79 -2.82 -0.03 3.98
N LEU A 80 -2.62 1.09 4.68
CA LEU A 80 -2.67 2.43 4.09
C LEU A 80 -1.49 2.69 3.16
N ALA A 81 -1.76 3.36 2.04
CA ALA A 81 -0.72 3.81 1.11
C ALA A 81 0.17 4.90 1.73
N HIS A 82 1.37 5.04 1.15
CA HIS A 82 2.31 6.16 1.36
C HIS A 82 3.00 6.24 2.72
N ALA A 83 2.63 5.42 3.69
CA ALA A 83 3.39 5.26 4.93
C ALA A 83 4.74 4.59 4.67
N GLU A 84 5.81 5.04 5.33
CA GLU A 84 7.13 4.41 5.26
C GLU A 84 7.46 3.65 6.55
N VAL A 85 6.62 2.68 6.89
CA VAL A 85 6.65 1.98 8.20
C VAL A 85 8.01 1.37 8.57
N ILE A 86 8.82 0.96 7.58
CA ILE A 86 10.18 0.43 7.81
C ILE A 86 11.15 1.55 8.21
N ARG A 87 11.13 2.67 7.48
CA ARG A 87 12.05 3.80 7.74
C ARG A 87 11.62 4.60 8.97
N GLU A 88 10.31 4.74 9.18
CA GLU A 88 9.71 5.37 10.35
C GLU A 88 9.90 4.53 11.62
N ARG A 89 10.14 3.21 11.48
CA ARG A 89 10.18 2.23 12.58
C ARG A 89 8.85 2.11 13.33
N SER A 90 7.75 2.35 12.63
CA SER A 90 6.38 2.41 13.17
C SER A 90 5.55 1.18 12.77
N MET A 91 6.20 0.02 12.60
CA MET A 91 5.53 -1.19 12.13
C MET A 91 4.44 -1.69 13.11
N GLU A 92 4.62 -1.40 14.40
CA GLU A 92 3.64 -1.68 15.47
C GLU A 92 2.62 -0.55 15.67
N GLY A 93 2.66 0.49 14.83
CA GLY A 93 1.82 1.67 14.92
C GLY A 93 2.63 2.96 15.08
N VAL A 94 1.95 4.07 14.79
CA VAL A 94 2.35 5.45 15.13
C VAL A 94 1.54 5.88 16.34
#